data_AF-A0A0F9I6L8-F1
#
_entry.id   AF-A0A0F9I6L8-F1
#
_cell.length_a   1.000
_cell.length_b   1.000
_cell.length_c   1.000
_cell.angle_alpha   90.00
_cell.angle_beta   90.00
_cell.angle_gamma   90.00
#
_symmetry.space_group_name_H-M   'P 1'
#
loop_
_entity.id
_entity.type
_entity.pdbx_description
1 polymer ?
#
loop_
_entity_poly.entity_id
_entity_poly.type
_entity_poly.pdbx_seq_one_letter_code
_entity_poly.pdbx_strand_id
1 'polypeptide(L)'
;EGISDYYYLSAFKELLNFQFKKEVNFIPSVGADKFHFLVPLMMGWGLNYCVVLDNDKKGRQVKKKLLEEFGATDIKIIHPSENMDEEIEDLFKREDFIKYVLNEKSIGIPTDKKNSQIMKQPDNKYDKALLSKSFFEKIKTEGTFLSTVTKENFKSFLKKINEGMFPKS
;
A
#
# COMPACT_ATOMS: atom_id res chain seq x y z
N GLU A 1 3.17 -4.88 -0.34
CA GLU A 1 4.45 -5.31 0.26
C GLU A 1 4.32 -6.05 1.59
N GLY A 2 3.66 -5.46 2.60
CA GLY A 2 3.53 -6.04 3.93
C GLY A 2 2.10 -6.13 4.46
N ILE A 3 1.97 -6.53 5.73
CA ILE A 3 0.68 -6.58 6.44
C ILE A 3 0.08 -5.18 6.64
N SER A 4 0.91 -4.14 6.72
CA SER A 4 0.44 -2.75 6.80
C SER A 4 -0.31 -2.30 5.56
N ASP A 5 0.20 -2.63 4.39
CA ASP A 5 -0.41 -2.29 3.12
C ASP A 5 -1.76 -2.98 2.99
N TYR A 6 -1.85 -4.24 3.44
CA TYR A 6 -3.10 -4.98 3.49
C TYR A 6 -4.16 -4.23 4.32
N TYR A 7 -3.80 -3.73 5.50
CA TYR A 7 -4.74 -2.99 6.33
C TYR A 7 -5.19 -1.68 5.68
N TYR A 8 -4.28 -0.90 5.10
CA TYR A 8 -4.66 0.34 4.40
C TYR A 8 -5.52 0.08 3.17
N LEU A 9 -5.12 -0.85 2.31
CA LEU A 9 -5.90 -1.19 1.11
C LEU A 9 -7.29 -1.73 1.48
N SER A 10 -7.39 -2.56 2.52
CA SER A 10 -8.66 -3.08 3.00
C SER A 10 -9.53 -1.97 3.58
N ALA A 11 -8.96 -1.08 4.41
CA ALA A 11 -9.65 0.09 4.96
C ALA A 11 -10.24 0.97 3.85
N PHE A 12 -9.44 1.32 2.84
CA PHE A 12 -9.87 2.22 1.78
C PHE A 12 -10.80 1.57 0.77
N LYS A 13 -10.66 0.27 0.51
CA LYS A 13 -11.65 -0.48 -0.30
C LYS A 13 -13.04 -0.36 0.34
N GLU A 14 -13.13 -0.54 1.64
CA GLU A 14 -14.38 -0.46 2.40
C GLU A 14 -14.89 0.98 2.53
N LEU A 15 -14.05 1.92 2.99
CA LEU A 15 -14.42 3.31 3.19
C LEU A 15 -14.88 4.02 1.91
N LEU A 16 -14.29 3.67 0.76
CA LEU A 16 -14.67 4.24 -0.53
C LEU A 16 -15.79 3.46 -1.23
N ASN A 17 -16.27 2.36 -0.62
CA ASN A 17 -17.13 1.36 -1.25
C ASN A 17 -16.63 1.01 -2.67
N PHE A 18 -15.32 0.77 -2.79
CA PHE A 18 -14.67 0.59 -4.07
C PHE A 18 -14.95 -0.80 -4.61
N GLN A 19 -15.57 -0.86 -5.79
CA GLN A 19 -15.88 -2.10 -6.49
C GLN A 19 -14.87 -2.35 -7.60
N PHE A 20 -14.14 -3.45 -7.49
CA PHE A 20 -13.30 -3.96 -8.57
C PHE A 20 -14.18 -4.58 -9.67
N LYS A 21 -13.66 -4.67 -10.90
CA LYS A 21 -14.40 -5.29 -12.03
C LYS A 21 -14.73 -6.78 -11.78
N LYS A 22 -13.88 -7.45 -11.00
CA LYS A 22 -14.08 -8.83 -10.51
C LYS A 22 -13.67 -8.88 -9.04
N GLU A 23 -13.95 -10.00 -8.38
CA GLU A 23 -13.49 -10.21 -7.01
C GLU A 23 -11.97 -10.14 -6.91
N VAL A 24 -11.47 -9.35 -5.94
CA VAL A 24 -10.04 -9.14 -5.68
C VAL A 24 -9.77 -9.33 -4.20
N ASN A 25 -8.77 -10.16 -3.93
CA ASN A 25 -8.25 -10.46 -2.60
C ASN A 25 -6.85 -9.86 -2.44
N PHE A 26 -6.61 -9.16 -1.34
CA PHE A 26 -5.28 -8.66 -1.00
C PHE A 26 -4.54 -9.71 -0.17
N ILE A 27 -3.35 -10.11 -0.62
CA ILE A 27 -2.50 -11.06 0.08
C ILE A 27 -1.26 -10.30 0.55
N PRO A 28 -1.07 -10.10 1.86
CA PRO A 28 0.15 -9.49 2.36
C PRO A 28 1.34 -10.43 2.12
N SER A 29 2.44 -9.91 1.59
CA SER A 29 3.70 -10.65 1.61
C SER A 29 4.39 -10.47 2.96
N VAL A 30 5.20 -11.44 3.38
CA VAL A 30 6.04 -11.32 4.59
C VAL A 30 7.36 -10.62 4.21
N GLY A 31 7.23 -9.42 3.63
CA GLY A 31 8.32 -8.64 3.07
C GLY A 31 8.55 -8.87 1.58
N ALA A 32 9.16 -7.87 0.92
CA ALA A 32 9.36 -7.87 -0.53
C ALA A 32 10.22 -9.05 -1.03
N ASP A 33 11.09 -9.60 -0.19
CA ASP A 33 11.98 -10.70 -0.55
C ASP A 33 11.24 -12.04 -0.76
N LYS A 34 10.02 -12.18 -0.22
CA LYS A 34 9.21 -13.40 -0.37
C LYS A 34 8.35 -13.43 -1.62
N PHE A 35 8.32 -12.37 -2.43
CA PHE A 35 7.60 -12.40 -3.70
C PHE A 35 8.14 -13.47 -4.65
N HIS A 36 9.41 -13.88 -4.51
CA HIS A 36 9.99 -15.02 -5.24
C HIS A 36 9.25 -16.35 -5.01
N PHE A 37 8.53 -16.52 -3.91
CA PHE A 37 7.70 -17.71 -3.66
C PHE A 37 6.25 -17.52 -4.11
N LEU A 38 5.68 -16.32 -3.90
CA LEU A 38 4.28 -16.05 -4.22
C LEU A 38 4.05 -15.95 -5.72
N VAL A 39 4.95 -15.30 -6.46
CA VAL A 39 4.81 -15.08 -7.91
C VAL A 39 4.72 -16.41 -8.68
N PRO A 40 5.63 -17.38 -8.50
CA PRO A 40 5.51 -18.71 -9.10
C PRO A 40 4.21 -19.43 -8.75
N LEU A 41 3.74 -19.30 -7.51
CA LEU A 41 2.50 -19.93 -7.07
C LEU A 41 1.29 -19.37 -7.83
N MET A 42 1.21 -18.04 -7.96
CA MET A 42 0.14 -17.38 -8.72
C MET A 42 0.18 -17.78 -10.20
N MET A 43 1.38 -17.85 -10.80
CA MET A 43 1.57 -18.29 -12.18
C MET A 43 1.17 -19.76 -12.37
N GLY A 44 1.63 -20.66 -11.49
CA GLY A 44 1.34 -22.10 -11.57
C GLY A 44 -0.15 -22.43 -11.40
N TRP A 45 -0.88 -21.61 -10.64
CA TRP A 45 -2.34 -21.71 -10.52
C TRP A 45 -3.11 -21.00 -11.64
N GLY A 46 -2.44 -20.32 -12.57
CA GLY A 46 -3.08 -19.58 -13.65
C GLY A 46 -3.94 -18.41 -13.16
N LEU A 47 -3.62 -17.85 -11.99
CA LEU A 47 -4.37 -16.73 -11.42
C LEU A 47 -3.98 -15.42 -12.11
N ASN A 48 -4.96 -14.54 -12.26
CA ASN A 48 -4.69 -13.15 -12.64
C ASN A 48 -4.28 -12.36 -11.39
N TYR A 49 -3.05 -11.86 -11.37
CA TYR A 49 -2.49 -11.16 -10.21
C TYR A 49 -1.72 -9.90 -10.64
N CYS A 50 -1.45 -9.06 -9.65
CA CYS A 50 -0.44 -8.00 -9.73
C CYS A 50 0.34 -7.93 -8.42
N VAL A 51 1.55 -7.41 -8.47
CA VAL A 51 2.39 -7.19 -7.30
C VAL A 51 2.36 -5.70 -6.96
N VAL A 52 2.04 -5.40 -5.70
CA VAL A 52 2.09 -4.04 -5.17
C VAL A 52 3.36 -3.85 -4.35
N LEU A 53 4.21 -2.93 -4.83
CA LEU A 53 5.51 -2.60 -4.22
C LEU A 53 5.60 -1.10 -4.01
N ASP A 54 6.14 -0.67 -2.87
CA ASP A 54 6.47 0.72 -2.67
C ASP A 54 7.47 1.21 -3.74
N ASN A 55 7.48 2.51 -4.04
CA ASN A 55 8.43 3.08 -4.99
C ASN A 55 9.72 3.54 -4.29
N ASP A 56 10.11 2.86 -3.22
CA ASP A 56 11.36 3.08 -2.51
C ASP A 56 12.50 2.25 -3.13
N LYS A 57 13.72 2.40 -2.60
CA LYS A 57 14.89 1.66 -3.10
C LYS A 57 14.66 0.13 -3.06
N LYS A 58 14.03 -0.39 -2.02
CA LYS A 58 13.83 -1.84 -1.84
C LYS A 58 12.78 -2.36 -2.82
N GLY A 59 11.65 -1.69 -2.95
CA GLY A 59 10.59 -2.04 -3.90
C GLY A 59 11.10 -2.03 -5.35
N ARG A 60 11.94 -1.06 -5.73
CA ARG A 60 12.58 -1.02 -7.05
C ARG A 60 13.57 -2.18 -7.27
N GLN A 61 14.34 -2.56 -6.25
CA GLN A 61 15.23 -3.73 -6.31
C GLN A 61 14.44 -5.04 -6.47
N VAL A 62 13.34 -5.20 -5.73
CA VAL A 62 12.48 -6.39 -5.84
C VAL A 62 11.80 -6.45 -7.20
N LYS A 63 11.28 -5.33 -7.72
CA LYS A 63 10.76 -5.24 -9.08
C LYS A 63 11.76 -5.75 -10.10
N LYS A 64 13.00 -5.25 -10.05
CA LYS A 64 14.07 -5.67 -10.95
C LYS A 64 14.32 -7.18 -10.86
N LYS A 65 14.47 -7.70 -9.63
CA LYS A 65 14.71 -9.13 -9.37
C LYS A 65 13.58 -10.01 -9.93
N LEU A 66 12.31 -9.65 -9.69
CA LEU A 66 11.17 -10.42 -10.18
C LEU A 66 11.13 -10.48 -11.72
N LEU A 67 11.40 -9.36 -12.39
CA LEU A 67 11.42 -9.30 -13.86
C LEU A 67 12.59 -10.09 -14.46
N GLU A 68 13.75 -10.11 -13.78
CA GLU A 68 14.92 -10.91 -14.17
C GLU A 68 14.67 -12.41 -13.99
N GLU A 69 14.00 -12.82 -12.90
CA GLU A 69 13.79 -14.23 -12.57
C GLU A 69 12.65 -14.90 -13.36
N PHE A 70 11.60 -14.15 -13.70
CA PHE A 70 10.36 -14.72 -14.25
C PHE A 70 9.97 -14.17 -15.62
N GLY A 71 10.80 -13.31 -16.22
CA GLY A 71 10.54 -12.70 -17.51
C GLY A 71 9.74 -11.39 -17.39
N ALA A 72 10.14 -10.39 -18.19
CA ALA A 72 9.71 -9.01 -18.03
C ALA A 72 8.24 -8.73 -18.44
N THR A 73 7.57 -9.65 -19.14
CA THR A 73 6.29 -9.36 -19.82
C THR A 73 5.06 -9.69 -19.02
N ASP A 74 5.14 -10.61 -18.05
CA ASP A 74 3.94 -11.23 -17.48
C ASP A 74 3.63 -10.71 -16.07
N ILE A 75 4.62 -10.12 -15.38
CA ILE A 75 4.44 -9.62 -14.02
C ILE A 75 4.02 -8.16 -14.04
N LYS A 76 2.79 -7.91 -13.59
CA LYS A 76 2.26 -6.56 -13.41
C LYS A 76 2.69 -6.01 -12.06
N ILE A 77 3.61 -5.04 -12.06
CA ILE A 77 4.04 -4.32 -10.86
C ILE A 77 3.33 -2.97 -10.78
N ILE A 78 2.73 -2.67 -9.63
CA ILE A 78 1.97 -1.43 -9.39
C ILE A 78 2.53 -0.74 -8.15
N HIS A 79 2.84 0.55 -8.29
CA HIS A 79 3.33 1.37 -7.19
C HIS A 79 2.19 2.22 -6.60
N PRO A 80 2.17 2.46 -5.27
CA PRO A 80 1.25 3.41 -4.64
C PRO A 80 1.33 4.81 -5.27
N SER A 81 2.56 5.25 -5.54
CA SER A 81 2.86 6.54 -6.16
C SER A 81 3.90 6.38 -7.28
N GLU A 82 3.82 7.27 -8.28
CA GLU A 82 4.84 7.37 -9.34
C GLU A 82 6.06 8.17 -8.88
N ASN A 83 5.94 8.95 -7.81
CA ASN A 83 7.04 9.72 -7.27
C ASN A 83 8.07 8.78 -6.65
N MET A 84 9.35 9.04 -6.92
CA MET A 84 10.43 8.27 -6.32
C MET A 84 10.44 8.42 -4.80
N ASP A 85 10.74 7.31 -4.13
CA ASP A 85 10.86 7.21 -2.68
C ASP A 85 9.58 7.65 -1.94
N GLU A 86 8.43 7.34 -2.53
CA GLU A 86 7.13 7.36 -1.86
C GLU A 86 6.62 5.94 -1.63
N GLU A 87 6.02 5.77 -0.45
CA GLU A 87 5.41 4.52 0.01
C GLU A 87 3.91 4.74 0.21
N ILE A 88 3.17 3.67 0.52
CA ILE A 88 1.73 3.75 0.73
C ILE A 88 1.30 4.78 1.81
N GLU A 89 2.11 5.02 2.84
CA GLU A 89 1.83 6.05 3.86
C GLU A 89 1.78 7.46 3.28
N ASP A 90 2.51 7.71 2.19
CA ASP A 90 2.60 9.04 1.59
C ASP A 90 1.37 9.39 0.75
N LEU A 91 0.47 8.42 0.53
CA LEU A 91 -0.85 8.67 -0.06
C LEU A 91 -1.79 9.43 0.89
N PHE A 92 -1.53 9.37 2.20
CA PHE A 92 -2.28 10.15 3.18
C PHE A 92 -1.87 11.62 3.12
N LYS A 93 -2.86 12.51 3.17
CA LYS A 93 -2.60 13.90 3.57
C LYS A 93 -2.00 13.87 4.99
N ARG A 94 -0.96 14.67 5.21
CA ARG A 94 -0.20 14.68 6.46
C ARG A 94 -1.06 14.79 7.72
N GLU A 95 -2.06 15.67 7.72
CA GLU A 95 -2.92 15.86 8.90
C GLU A 95 -3.78 14.61 9.18
N ASP A 96 -4.26 13.94 8.12
CA ASP A 96 -4.99 12.69 8.27
C ASP A 96 -4.08 11.58 8.79
N PHE A 97 -2.85 11.49 8.29
CA PHE A 97 -1.87 10.51 8.74
C PHE A 97 -1.56 10.67 10.23
N ILE A 98 -1.22 11.88 10.67
CA ILE A 98 -0.92 12.17 12.07
C ILE A 98 -2.13 11.87 12.96
N LYS A 99 -3.32 12.31 12.55
CA LYS A 99 -4.53 12.19 13.36
C LYS A 99 -5.03 10.75 13.46
N TYR A 100 -5.11 10.04 12.35
CA TYR A 100 -5.81 8.75 12.27
C TYR A 100 -4.88 7.53 12.26
N VAL A 101 -3.64 7.68 11.79
CA VAL A 101 -2.66 6.58 11.78
C VAL A 101 -1.75 6.67 13.00
N LEU A 102 -1.06 7.78 13.21
CA LEU A 102 -0.17 7.93 14.38
C LEU A 102 -0.95 8.11 15.67
N ASN A 103 -2.18 8.64 15.60
CA ASN A 103 -3.01 8.97 16.75
C ASN A 103 -2.30 9.90 17.75
N GLU A 104 -1.51 10.85 17.23
CA GLU A 104 -0.72 11.81 18.00
C GLU A 104 -1.12 13.25 17.72
N LYS A 105 -0.74 14.15 18.63
CA LYS A 105 -0.75 15.58 18.35
C LYS A 105 0.43 15.91 17.42
N SER A 106 0.28 16.91 16.56
CA SER A 106 1.32 17.30 15.59
C SER A 106 2.62 17.83 16.22
N ILE A 107 2.62 18.11 17.52
CA ILE A 107 3.78 18.63 18.26
C ILE A 107 4.87 17.56 18.33
N GLY A 108 6.07 17.88 17.84
CA GLY A 108 7.23 16.97 17.85
C GLY A 108 7.36 16.08 16.61
N ILE A 109 6.45 16.19 15.64
CA ILE A 109 6.52 15.43 14.38
C ILE A 109 7.32 16.22 13.34
N PRO A 110 8.44 15.70 12.80
CA PRO A 110 9.30 16.42 11.85
C PRO A 110 8.57 16.87 10.59
N THR A 111 8.52 18.17 10.32
CA THR A 111 7.73 18.78 9.23
C THR A 111 8.31 18.59 7.84
N ASP A 112 9.61 18.35 7.76
CA ASP A 112 10.42 18.15 6.55
C ASP A 112 10.41 16.70 6.04
N LYS A 113 9.87 15.77 6.83
CA LYS A 113 9.81 14.33 6.50
C LYS A 113 8.45 13.92 5.94
N LYS A 114 8.48 13.01 4.96
CA LYS A 114 7.30 12.30 4.46
C LYS A 114 6.68 11.39 5.54
N ASN A 115 5.45 10.93 5.34
CA ASN A 115 4.74 10.09 6.31
C ASN A 115 5.47 8.75 6.51
N SER A 116 5.91 8.13 5.41
CA SER A 116 6.71 6.91 5.41
C SER A 116 8.03 7.05 6.18
N GLN A 117 8.69 8.20 6.06
CA GLN A 117 9.94 8.50 6.76
C GLN A 117 9.73 8.76 8.26
N ILE A 118 8.56 9.27 8.66
CA ILE A 118 8.20 9.41 10.07
C ILE A 118 8.08 8.03 10.74
N MET A 119 7.55 7.04 10.01
CA MET A 119 7.41 5.66 10.49
C MET A 119 8.76 4.94 10.67
N LYS A 120 9.78 5.31 9.89
CA LYS A 120 11.11 4.67 9.87
C LYS A 120 12.12 5.33 10.83
N GLN A 121 11.67 6.09 11.83
CA GLN A 121 12.59 6.81 12.72
C GLN A 121 13.43 5.85 13.60
N PRO A 122 14.67 6.24 13.97
CA PRO A 122 15.68 5.33 14.54
C PRO A 122 15.31 4.76 15.91
N ASP A 123 14.40 5.42 16.63
CA ASP A 123 13.90 4.97 17.92
C ASP A 123 12.86 3.84 17.78
N ASN A 124 12.48 3.46 16.56
CA ASN A 124 11.40 2.51 16.27
C ASN A 124 10.13 2.83 17.07
N LYS A 125 9.86 4.12 17.30
CA LYS A 125 8.72 4.58 18.09
C LYS A 125 7.39 4.03 17.57
N TYR A 126 7.30 3.80 16.26
CA TYR A 126 6.07 3.39 15.59
C TYR A 126 6.19 1.98 15.03
N ASP A 127 5.29 1.09 15.46
CA ASP A 127 5.08 -0.20 14.82
C ASP A 127 4.06 -0.03 13.68
N LYS A 128 4.56 -0.11 12.43
CA LYS A 128 3.75 0.04 11.21
C LYS A 128 2.62 -0.98 11.11
N ALA A 129 2.80 -2.20 11.61
CA ALA A 129 1.75 -3.22 11.60
C ALA A 129 0.67 -2.93 12.63
N LEU A 130 1.04 -2.52 13.84
CA LEU A 130 0.07 -2.17 14.89
C LEU A 130 -0.74 -0.92 14.55
N LEU A 131 -0.08 0.14 14.04
CA LEU A 131 -0.77 1.38 13.69
C LEU A 131 -1.73 1.21 12.51
N SER A 132 -1.29 0.52 11.46
CA SER A 132 -2.16 0.24 10.30
C SER A 132 -3.36 -0.64 10.67
N LYS A 133 -3.16 -1.64 11.54
CA LYS A 133 -4.26 -2.45 12.10
C LYS A 133 -5.23 -1.58 12.91
N SER A 134 -4.71 -0.75 13.81
CA SER A 134 -5.54 0.15 14.63
C SER A 134 -6.36 1.11 13.76
N PHE A 135 -5.76 1.67 12.70
CA PHE A 135 -6.47 2.48 11.72
C PHE A 135 -7.59 1.69 11.03
N PHE A 136 -7.31 0.47 10.55
CA PHE A 136 -8.31 -0.40 9.91
C PHE A 136 -9.46 -0.79 10.83
N GLU A 137 -9.22 -0.98 12.12
CA GLU A 137 -10.29 -1.27 13.09
C GLU A 137 -11.14 -0.02 13.38
N LYS A 138 -10.50 1.13 13.63
CA LYS A 138 -11.20 2.39 13.95
C LYS A 138 -12.04 2.93 12.81
N ILE A 139 -11.59 2.78 11.57
CA ILE A 139 -12.32 3.28 10.39
C ILE A 139 -13.71 2.63 10.26
N LYS A 140 -13.87 1.41 10.78
CA LYS A 140 -15.13 0.66 10.77
C LYS A 140 -16.10 1.12 11.85
N THR A 141 -15.59 1.65 12.96
CA THR A 141 -16.39 1.89 14.17
C THR A 141 -16.69 3.36 14.43
N GLU A 142 -15.77 4.27 14.11
CA GLU A 142 -15.78 5.64 14.67
C GLU A 142 -16.08 6.76 13.67
N GLY A 143 -16.46 6.46 12.42
CA GLY A 143 -16.85 7.48 11.45
C GLY A 143 -15.71 8.49 11.20
N THR A 144 -14.58 8.02 10.68
CA THR A 144 -13.41 8.88 10.41
C THR A 144 -13.65 9.85 9.25
N PHE A 145 -13.41 11.14 9.50
CA PHE A 145 -13.46 12.18 8.47
C PHE A 145 -12.08 12.39 7.85
N LEU A 146 -11.74 11.56 6.88
CA LEU A 146 -10.56 11.75 6.03
C LEU A 146 -10.80 12.87 5.01
N SER A 147 -9.76 13.65 4.72
CA SER A 147 -9.79 14.68 3.69
C SER A 147 -10.04 14.11 2.30
N THR A 148 -10.56 14.96 1.40
CA THR A 148 -10.79 14.60 -0.01
C THR A 148 -9.49 14.16 -0.70
N VAL A 149 -8.37 14.83 -0.40
CA VAL A 149 -7.05 14.50 -0.96
C VAL A 149 -6.65 13.06 -0.63
N THR A 150 -6.72 12.66 0.65
CA THR A 150 -6.42 11.27 1.05
C THR A 150 -7.34 10.28 0.34
N LYS A 151 -8.65 10.55 0.32
CA LYS A 151 -9.63 9.67 -0.34
C LYS A 151 -9.36 9.52 -1.83
N GLU A 152 -9.03 10.61 -2.52
CA GLU A 152 -8.73 10.62 -3.96
C GLU A 152 -7.43 9.89 -4.28
N ASN A 153 -6.38 10.09 -3.48
CA ASN A 153 -5.11 9.38 -3.64
C ASN A 153 -5.31 7.85 -3.56
N PHE A 154 -5.98 7.37 -2.51
CA PHE A 154 -6.27 5.93 -2.36
C PHE A 154 -7.26 5.42 -3.41
N LYS A 155 -8.26 6.20 -3.80
CA LYS A 155 -9.18 5.84 -4.89
C LYS A 155 -8.44 5.69 -6.22
N SER A 156 -7.53 6.61 -6.52
CA SER A 156 -6.67 6.56 -7.70
C SER A 156 -5.80 5.32 -7.68
N PHE A 157 -5.21 5.01 -6.53
CA PHE A 157 -4.39 3.81 -6.37
C PHE A 157 -5.19 2.51 -6.57
N LEU A 158 -6.38 2.38 -5.96
CA LEU A 158 -7.26 1.23 -6.17
C LEU A 158 -7.70 1.09 -7.63
N LYS A 159 -7.95 2.21 -8.34
CA LYS A 159 -8.20 2.20 -9.79
C LYS A 159 -7.01 1.67 -10.58
N LYS A 160 -5.79 2.11 -10.28
CA LYS A 160 -4.57 1.58 -10.92
C LYS A 160 -4.46 0.07 -10.72
N ILE A 161 -4.72 -0.44 -9.52
CA ILE A 161 -4.75 -1.89 -9.23
C ILE A 161 -5.79 -2.58 -10.11
N ASN A 162 -7.01 -2.06 -10.17
CA ASN A 162 -8.10 -2.61 -10.98
C ASN A 162 -7.79 -2.62 -12.48
N GLU A 163 -7.20 -1.54 -13.00
CA GLU A 163 -6.81 -1.42 -14.41
C GLU A 163 -5.64 -2.32 -14.76
N GLY A 164 -4.65 -2.45 -13.87
CA GLY A 164 -3.56 -3.40 -14.02
C GLY A 164 -4.07 -4.85 -14.07
N MET A 165 -4.90 -5.25 -13.10
CA MET A 165 -5.47 -6.60 -13.10
C MET A 165 -6.40 -6.85 -14.29
N PHE A 166 -7.22 -5.87 -14.66
CA PHE A 166 -8.28 -6.04 -15.67
C PHE A 166 -8.20 -4.93 -16.73
N PRO A 167 -7.20 -4.99 -17.65
CA PRO A 167 -7.05 -4.00 -18.71
C PRO A 167 -8.29 -3.97 -19.60
N LYS A 168 -8.56 -2.80 -20.20
CA LYS A 168 -9.63 -2.71 -21.20
C LYS A 168 -9.20 -3.51 -22.43
N SER A 169 -10.04 -4.45 -22.85
CA SER A 169 -9.96 -5.18 -24.11
C SER A 169 -10.10 -4.25 -25.30
#